data_AF-A0A1H2MU73-F1
#
_entry.id   AF-A0A1H2MU73-F1
#
_cell.length_a   1.000
_cell.length_b   1.000
_cell.length_c   1.000
_cell.angle_alpha   90.00
_cell.angle_beta   90.00
_cell.angle_gamma   90.00
#
_symmetry.space_group_name_H-M   'P 1'
#
loop_
_entity.id
_entity.type
_entity.pdbx_description
1 polymer ?
#
loop_
_entity_poly.entity_id
_entity_poly.type
_entity_poly.pdbx_seq_one_letter_code
_entity_poly.pdbx_strand_id
1 'polypeptide(L)'
;MTAAAQAAPVVTLPAIGQPYGGGFFSGITRDPDTGKRYLNITAGAEHELIGAWGKYGEKIEGADSFTNGRANTEAMAAAGSELAQKALALRIGGYDDWAIPARDQQELQYRHFKPTTEANWQYGRSGDNPNSEPVGLLHTEDSPTQTTLEAFQVGGAEAFKPTWYWSSSQRSANDAFVMHFDGGGQYSFGKVIELRVRPVRSQLID
;
A
#
# COMPACT_ATOMS: atom_id res chain seq x y z
N MET A 1 -8.42 36.05 34.49
CA MET A 1 -8.93 35.48 33.23
C MET A 1 -8.00 34.34 32.84
N THR A 2 -8.40 33.11 33.11
CA THR A 2 -7.67 31.90 32.70
C THR A 2 -8.14 31.53 31.29
N ALA A 3 -7.21 31.57 30.34
CA ALA A 3 -7.45 31.08 28.99
C ALA A 3 -7.74 29.57 29.06
N ALA A 4 -8.93 29.18 28.63
CA ALA A 4 -9.26 27.77 28.46
C ALA A 4 -8.40 27.21 27.32
N ALA A 5 -7.59 26.18 27.63
CA ALA A 5 -6.91 25.40 26.60
C ALA A 5 -7.98 24.73 25.74
N GLN A 6 -8.03 25.11 24.46
CA GLN A 6 -8.90 24.48 23.48
C GLN A 6 -8.40 23.05 23.29
N ALA A 7 -9.21 22.06 23.70
CA ALA A 7 -8.89 20.66 23.50
C ALA A 7 -8.72 20.40 21.99
N ALA A 8 -7.61 19.78 21.60
CA ALA A 8 -7.40 19.35 20.23
C ALA A 8 -8.55 18.43 19.79
N PRO A 9 -9.07 18.56 18.56
CA PRO A 9 -10.16 17.73 18.09
C PRO A 9 -9.75 16.26 18.13
N VAL A 10 -10.59 15.41 18.73
CA VAL A 10 -10.39 13.97 18.75
C VAL A 10 -10.62 13.43 17.33
N VAL A 11 -9.54 13.05 16.65
CA VAL A 11 -9.62 12.41 15.33
C VAL A 11 -10.22 11.01 15.51
N THR A 12 -11.46 10.81 15.05
CA THR A 12 -12.04 9.47 14.98
C THR A 12 -11.46 8.74 13.78
N LEU A 13 -10.68 7.68 14.05
CA LEU A 13 -10.10 6.83 13.02
C LEU A 13 -11.20 5.98 12.36
N PRO A 14 -11.26 5.88 11.02
CA PRO A 14 -12.15 4.95 10.34
C PRO A 14 -11.84 3.50 10.74
N ALA A 15 -12.83 2.61 10.68
CA ALA A 15 -12.57 1.18 10.78
C ALA A 15 -11.84 0.68 9.52
N ILE A 16 -11.02 -0.36 9.65
CA ILE A 16 -10.39 -1.02 8.50
C ILE A 16 -11.48 -1.46 7.51
N GLY A 17 -11.31 -1.10 6.24
CA GLY A 17 -12.27 -1.35 5.17
C GLY A 17 -13.44 -0.37 5.11
N GLN A 18 -13.52 0.63 5.99
CA GLN A 18 -14.57 1.65 5.92
C GLN A 18 -14.33 2.57 4.71
N PRO A 19 -15.37 2.91 3.92
CA PRO A 19 -15.28 3.94 2.89
C PRO A 19 -14.82 5.28 3.49
N TYR A 20 -13.71 5.81 2.97
CA TYR A 20 -13.08 7.03 3.45
C TYR A 20 -12.20 7.64 2.36
N GLY A 21 -12.22 8.96 2.19
CA GLY A 21 -11.27 9.66 1.33
C GLY A 21 -11.26 9.20 -0.14
N GLY A 22 -12.39 8.72 -0.68
CA GLY A 22 -12.49 8.22 -2.06
C GLY A 22 -12.07 6.75 -2.24
N GLY A 23 -11.73 6.04 -1.18
CA GLY A 23 -11.45 4.61 -1.20
C GLY A 23 -11.81 3.97 0.14
N PHE A 24 -10.99 3.04 0.62
CA PHE A 24 -11.19 2.31 1.86
C PHE A 24 -9.99 2.44 2.79
N PHE A 25 -10.25 2.75 4.06
CA PHE A 25 -9.18 2.87 5.04
C PHE A 25 -8.47 1.53 5.26
N SER A 26 -7.16 1.50 5.03
CA SER A 26 -6.34 0.29 5.06
C SER A 26 -5.31 0.28 6.17
N GLY A 27 -5.35 1.20 7.13
CA GLY A 27 -4.44 1.22 8.27
C GLY A 27 -3.48 2.41 8.28
N ILE A 28 -2.56 2.42 9.23
CA ILE A 28 -1.71 3.58 9.53
C ILE A 28 -0.25 3.22 9.32
N THR A 29 0.49 4.11 8.67
CA THR A 29 1.96 4.08 8.67
C THR A 29 2.52 5.30 9.39
N ARG A 30 3.70 5.13 9.97
CA ARG A 30 4.52 6.18 10.56
C ARG A 30 5.74 6.41 9.68
N ASP A 31 5.99 7.66 9.35
CA ASP A 31 7.20 8.08 8.68
C ASP A 31 8.40 7.88 9.64
N PRO A 32 9.42 7.10 9.25
CA PRO A 32 10.51 6.72 10.16
C PRO A 32 11.41 7.90 10.55
N ASP A 33 11.47 8.95 9.74
CA ASP A 33 12.36 10.09 9.95
C ASP A 33 11.70 11.18 10.81
N THR A 34 10.42 11.45 10.55
CA THR A 34 9.67 12.54 11.17
C THR A 34 8.74 12.07 12.28
N GLY A 35 8.45 10.77 12.36
CA GLY A 35 7.47 10.21 13.28
C GLY A 35 6.01 10.56 12.95
N LYS A 36 5.76 11.28 11.85
CA LYS A 36 4.40 11.65 11.41
C LYS A 36 3.60 10.41 11.03
N ARG A 37 2.30 10.43 11.33
CA ARG A 37 1.40 9.31 11.11
C ARG A 37 0.50 9.60 9.92
N TYR A 38 0.23 8.59 9.11
CA TYR A 38 -0.60 8.72 7.92
C TYR A 38 -1.65 7.62 7.88
N LEU A 39 -2.91 8.01 7.67
CA LEU A 39 -3.93 7.08 7.21
C LEU A 39 -3.59 6.66 5.79
N ASN A 40 -3.62 5.36 5.50
CA ASN A 40 -3.54 4.84 4.16
C ASN A 40 -4.95 4.49 3.67
N ILE A 41 -5.29 4.98 2.49
CA ILE A 41 -6.59 4.78 1.86
C ILE A 41 -6.34 4.06 0.54
N THR A 42 -6.89 2.85 0.43
CA THR A 42 -6.77 2.00 -0.75
C THR A 42 -7.90 2.27 -1.73
N ALA A 43 -7.59 2.47 -3.01
CA ALA A 43 -8.59 2.67 -4.05
C ALA A 43 -9.50 1.43 -4.22
N GLY A 44 -10.67 1.59 -4.83
CA GLY A 44 -11.57 0.48 -5.15
C GLY A 44 -11.04 -0.47 -6.23
N ALA A 45 -11.70 -1.62 -6.36
CA ALA A 45 -11.33 -2.68 -7.29
C ALA A 45 -11.25 -2.25 -8.76
N GLU A 46 -12.12 -1.35 -9.16
CA GLU A 46 -12.28 -0.79 -10.50
C GLU A 46 -11.10 0.09 -10.94
N HIS A 47 -10.28 0.55 -9.99
CA HIS A 47 -9.13 1.43 -10.24
C HIS A 47 -7.79 0.67 -10.26
N GLU A 48 -7.81 -0.66 -10.35
CA GLU A 48 -6.60 -1.43 -10.53
C GLU A 48 -5.86 -1.03 -11.82
N LEU A 49 -4.55 -0.96 -11.73
CA LEU A 49 -3.69 -0.77 -12.90
C LEU A 49 -2.79 -1.99 -13.07
N ILE A 50 -2.37 -2.23 -14.32
CA ILE A 50 -1.41 -3.27 -14.68
C ILE A 50 -0.31 -2.61 -15.51
N GLY A 51 0.94 -2.97 -15.25
CA GLY A 51 2.05 -2.55 -16.07
C GLY A 51 3.41 -2.92 -15.49
N ALA A 52 4.45 -2.67 -16.27
CA ALA A 52 5.82 -2.78 -15.82
C ALA A 52 6.13 -1.73 -14.76
N TRP A 53 6.98 -2.08 -13.79
CA TRP A 53 7.40 -1.16 -12.74
C TRP A 53 8.28 -0.04 -13.32
N GLY A 54 9.22 -0.41 -14.18
CA GLY A 54 10.18 0.50 -14.82
C GLY A 54 11.23 -0.27 -15.61
N LYS A 55 12.28 0.42 -16.06
CA LYS A 55 13.34 -0.20 -16.86
C LYS A 55 14.27 -1.07 -16.00
N TYR A 56 14.72 -2.18 -16.59
CA TYR A 56 15.75 -3.05 -16.01
C TYR A 56 17.12 -2.36 -16.07
N GLY A 57 17.95 -2.52 -15.03
CA GLY A 57 19.31 -1.97 -14.99
C GLY A 57 19.40 -0.49 -14.63
N GLU A 58 18.27 0.20 -14.45
CA GLU A 58 18.24 1.62 -14.08
C GLU A 58 17.85 1.81 -12.62
N LYS A 59 18.64 2.58 -11.86
CA LYS A 59 18.28 2.98 -10.50
C LYS A 59 17.55 4.32 -10.54
N ILE A 60 16.35 4.39 -9.96
CA ILE A 60 15.55 5.62 -9.88
C ILE A 60 15.78 6.22 -8.50
N GLU A 61 16.43 7.37 -8.45
CA GLU A 61 16.63 8.09 -7.19
C GLU A 61 15.28 8.58 -6.65
N GLY A 62 15.06 8.42 -5.33
CA GLY A 62 13.81 8.82 -4.67
C GLY A 62 12.66 7.81 -4.76
N ALA A 63 12.88 6.63 -5.35
CA ALA A 63 11.88 5.56 -5.43
C ALA A 63 12.13 4.41 -4.43
N ASP A 64 12.83 4.65 -3.32
CA ASP A 64 13.23 3.63 -2.34
C ASP A 64 12.56 3.76 -0.96
N SER A 65 11.65 4.70 -0.78
CA SER A 65 10.90 4.83 0.49
C SER A 65 10.00 3.62 0.70
N PHE A 66 9.89 3.14 1.95
CA PHE A 66 8.94 2.09 2.32
C PHE A 66 7.58 2.63 2.75
N THR A 67 7.47 3.91 3.08
CA THR A 67 6.26 4.53 3.63
C THR A 67 5.69 5.64 2.75
N ASN A 68 6.49 6.24 1.86
CA ASN A 68 6.09 7.35 1.02
C ASN A 68 5.90 6.92 -0.44
N GLY A 69 4.80 6.22 -0.72
CA GLY A 69 4.48 5.76 -2.06
C GLY A 69 4.23 6.90 -3.05
N ARG A 70 3.79 8.06 -2.57
CA ARG A 70 3.60 9.25 -3.42
C ARG A 70 4.92 9.76 -3.99
N ALA A 71 5.91 10.02 -3.15
CA ALA A 71 7.23 10.46 -3.60
C ALA A 71 7.89 9.44 -4.53
N ASN A 72 7.80 8.14 -4.19
CA ASN A 72 8.31 7.08 -5.06
C ASN A 72 7.64 7.12 -6.44
N THR A 73 6.31 7.22 -6.47
CA THR A 73 5.54 7.21 -7.73
C THR A 73 5.84 8.44 -8.58
N GLU A 74 6.04 9.60 -7.97
CA GLU A 74 6.49 10.81 -8.68
C GLU A 74 7.88 10.63 -9.30
N ALA A 75 8.84 10.06 -8.57
CA ALA A 75 10.16 9.74 -9.10
C ALA A 75 10.10 8.70 -10.24
N MET A 76 9.29 7.65 -10.09
CA MET A 76 9.04 6.67 -11.13
C MET A 76 8.45 7.29 -12.40
N ALA A 77 7.45 8.18 -12.25
CA ALA A 77 6.81 8.85 -13.37
C ALA A 77 7.78 9.78 -14.11
N ALA A 78 8.62 10.52 -13.37
CA ALA A 78 9.67 11.36 -13.93
C ALA A 78 10.73 10.55 -14.70
N ALA A 79 11.02 9.32 -14.25
CA ALA A 79 11.88 8.38 -14.95
C ALA A 79 11.19 7.67 -16.15
N GLY A 80 9.94 7.99 -16.44
CA GLY A 80 9.20 7.47 -17.60
C GLY A 80 8.41 6.19 -17.34
N SER A 81 8.15 5.81 -16.09
CA SER A 81 7.26 4.68 -15.78
C SER A 81 5.81 5.03 -16.14
N GLU A 82 5.28 4.40 -17.18
CA GLU A 82 3.88 4.58 -17.60
C GLU A 82 2.89 4.16 -16.50
N LEU A 83 3.21 3.12 -15.73
CA LEU A 83 2.38 2.64 -14.63
C LEU A 83 2.23 3.73 -13.55
N ALA A 84 3.35 4.38 -13.19
CA ALA A 84 3.36 5.47 -12.22
C ALA A 84 2.63 6.71 -12.75
N GLN A 85 2.82 7.05 -14.03
CA GLN A 85 2.09 8.15 -14.67
C GLN A 85 0.57 7.91 -14.65
N LYS A 86 0.11 6.69 -14.94
CA LYS A 86 -1.30 6.31 -14.84
C LYS A 86 -1.83 6.46 -13.40
N ALA A 87 -1.05 6.03 -12.40
CA ALA A 87 -1.44 6.17 -11.00
C ALA A 87 -1.61 7.63 -10.56
N LEU A 88 -0.67 8.52 -10.94
CA LEU A 88 -0.73 9.96 -10.62
C LEU A 88 -1.84 10.71 -11.38
N ALA A 89 -2.30 10.17 -12.52
CA ALA A 89 -3.39 10.73 -13.30
C ALA A 89 -4.78 10.41 -12.72
N LEU A 90 -4.88 9.48 -11.75
CA LEU A 90 -6.16 9.09 -11.16
C LEU A 90 -6.83 10.25 -10.43
N ARG A 91 -8.15 10.35 -10.62
CA ARG A 91 -9.04 11.30 -9.95
C ARG A 91 -10.24 10.52 -9.42
N ILE A 92 -10.19 10.13 -8.15
CA ILE A 92 -11.16 9.20 -7.53
C ILE A 92 -11.78 9.88 -6.31
N GLY A 93 -13.11 9.90 -6.24
CA GLY A 93 -13.85 10.45 -5.09
C GLY A 93 -13.55 11.93 -4.80
N GLY A 94 -13.11 12.70 -5.80
CA GLY A 94 -12.70 14.11 -5.64
C GLY A 94 -11.24 14.33 -5.24
N TYR A 95 -10.43 13.26 -5.16
CA TYR A 95 -9.01 13.31 -4.76
C TYR A 95 -8.07 12.97 -5.91
N ASP A 96 -6.89 13.61 -5.92
CA ASP A 96 -5.86 13.54 -6.97
C ASP A 96 -4.45 13.18 -6.46
N ASP A 97 -4.37 12.80 -5.19
CA ASP A 97 -3.15 12.43 -4.47
C ASP A 97 -2.88 10.91 -4.48
N TRP A 98 -3.45 10.18 -5.44
CA TRP A 98 -3.26 8.73 -5.62
C TRP A 98 -1.85 8.38 -6.12
N ALA A 99 -1.35 7.23 -5.69
CA ALA A 99 -0.01 6.73 -5.99
C ALA A 99 0.07 5.19 -5.94
N ILE A 100 1.16 4.62 -6.43
CA ILE A 100 1.47 3.20 -6.20
C ILE A 100 1.94 3.05 -4.74
N PRO A 101 1.37 2.11 -3.96
CA PRO A 101 1.73 1.97 -2.55
C PRO A 101 3.20 1.62 -2.38
N ALA A 102 3.89 2.28 -1.44
CA ALA A 102 5.20 1.83 -0.99
C ALA A 102 5.06 0.49 -0.22
N ARG A 103 6.18 -0.20 0.02
CA ARG A 103 6.21 -1.57 0.56
C ARG A 103 5.34 -1.72 1.81
N ASP A 104 5.46 -0.80 2.76
CA ASP A 104 4.80 -0.91 4.06
C ASP A 104 3.35 -0.41 4.00
N GLN A 105 2.99 0.37 2.98
CA GLN A 105 1.60 0.69 2.68
C GLN A 105 0.89 -0.50 2.00
N GLN A 106 1.61 -1.21 1.12
CA GLN A 106 1.10 -2.41 0.43
C GLN A 106 0.96 -3.59 1.39
N GLU A 107 1.87 -3.73 2.35
CA GLU A 107 1.78 -4.77 3.37
C GLU A 107 0.46 -4.66 4.16
N LEU A 108 0.05 -3.44 4.50
CA LEU A 108 -1.25 -3.19 5.14
C LEU A 108 -2.44 -3.59 4.27
N GLN A 109 -2.36 -3.40 2.94
CA GLN A 109 -3.40 -3.87 2.02
C GLN A 109 -3.58 -5.38 2.13
N TYR A 110 -2.49 -6.15 2.14
CA TYR A 110 -2.61 -7.60 2.30
C TYR A 110 -3.03 -8.00 3.72
N ARG A 111 -2.40 -7.43 4.75
CA ARG A 111 -2.66 -7.75 6.16
C ARG A 111 -4.13 -7.62 6.51
N HIS A 112 -4.81 -6.63 5.94
CA HIS A 112 -6.19 -6.31 6.27
C HIS A 112 -7.21 -6.77 5.22
N PHE A 113 -6.80 -6.94 3.97
CA PHE A 113 -7.67 -7.31 2.87
C PHE A 113 -7.25 -8.62 2.19
N LYS A 114 -6.58 -9.52 2.92
CA LYS A 114 -6.25 -10.86 2.43
C LYS A 114 -7.52 -11.53 1.88
N PRO A 115 -7.59 -11.79 0.56
CA PRO A 115 -8.82 -12.20 -0.09
C PRO A 115 -9.09 -13.69 0.09
N THR A 116 -8.07 -14.52 0.28
CA THR A 116 -8.18 -15.99 0.27
C THR A 116 -8.09 -16.62 1.64
N THR A 117 -8.53 -17.88 1.75
CA THR A 117 -8.34 -18.75 2.92
C THR A 117 -7.02 -19.50 2.90
N GLU A 118 -6.16 -19.27 1.89
CA GLU A 118 -4.90 -20.00 1.75
C GLU A 118 -3.96 -19.72 2.93
N ALA A 119 -3.16 -20.72 3.30
CA ALA A 119 -2.14 -20.56 4.32
C ALA A 119 -1.10 -19.49 3.88
N ASN A 120 -0.58 -18.73 4.84
CA ASN A 120 0.47 -17.77 4.50
C ASN A 120 1.79 -18.50 4.23
N TRP A 121 2.51 -18.09 3.20
CA TRP A 121 3.86 -18.53 2.89
C TRP A 121 4.87 -17.68 3.69
N GLN A 122 5.50 -18.29 4.70
CA GLN A 122 6.37 -17.58 5.65
C GLN A 122 7.81 -17.40 5.13
N TYR A 123 7.97 -16.82 3.93
CA TYR A 123 9.30 -16.62 3.36
C TYR A 123 9.99 -15.37 3.93
N GLY A 124 11.23 -15.56 4.41
CA GLY A 124 12.11 -14.47 4.80
C GLY A 124 11.49 -13.56 5.85
N ARG A 125 11.29 -12.28 5.50
CA ARG A 125 10.66 -11.26 6.35
C ARG A 125 9.26 -10.85 5.90
N SER A 126 8.52 -11.77 5.29
CA SER A 126 7.14 -11.51 4.86
C SER A 126 6.30 -11.08 6.07
N GLY A 127 5.63 -9.93 5.95
CA GLY A 127 4.81 -9.33 7.00
C GLY A 127 5.54 -8.38 7.94
N ASP A 128 6.88 -8.34 7.94
CA ASP A 128 7.63 -7.37 8.76
C ASP A 128 7.29 -5.94 8.29
N ASN A 129 6.64 -5.17 9.16
CA ASN A 129 6.26 -3.79 8.92
C ASN A 129 6.49 -2.95 10.19
N PRO A 130 7.75 -2.53 10.44
CA PRO A 130 8.09 -1.71 11.60
C PRO A 130 7.45 -0.32 11.56
N ASN A 131 6.95 0.10 10.39
CA ASN A 131 6.38 1.42 10.18
C ASN A 131 4.85 1.42 10.33
N SER A 132 4.18 0.28 10.47
CA SER A 132 2.72 0.25 10.66
C SER A 132 2.32 0.54 12.11
N GLU A 133 1.06 0.92 12.30
CA GLU A 133 0.44 0.97 13.61
C GLU A 133 -0.82 0.08 13.68
N PRO A 134 -0.83 -0.95 14.56
CA PRO A 134 0.30 -1.44 15.36
C PRO A 134 1.46 -1.95 14.49
N VAL A 135 2.66 -2.10 15.10
CA VAL A 135 3.84 -2.64 14.41
C VAL A 135 3.52 -4.03 13.86
N GLY A 136 3.67 -4.19 12.55
CA GLY A 136 3.38 -5.42 11.84
C GLY A 136 4.48 -6.44 12.06
N LEU A 137 4.10 -7.60 12.60
CA LEU A 137 4.98 -8.74 12.77
C LEU A 137 4.95 -9.65 11.55
N LEU A 138 5.98 -10.51 11.45
CA LEU A 138 6.07 -11.55 10.44
C LEU A 138 4.77 -12.34 10.31
N HIS A 139 4.44 -12.70 9.07
CA HIS A 139 3.36 -13.63 8.80
C HIS A 139 3.66 -14.97 9.47
N THR A 140 2.64 -15.53 10.11
CA THR A 140 2.62 -16.92 10.55
C THR A 140 1.75 -17.71 9.60
N GLU A 141 1.79 -19.03 9.67
CA GLU A 141 0.88 -19.91 8.90
C GLU A 141 -0.58 -19.41 8.96
N ASP A 142 -1.01 -18.99 10.16
CA ASP A 142 -2.38 -18.56 10.44
C ASP A 142 -2.61 -17.03 10.42
N SER A 143 -1.58 -16.20 10.27
CA SER A 143 -1.71 -14.73 10.37
C SER A 143 -0.95 -13.99 9.27
N PRO A 144 -1.62 -13.12 8.49
CA PRO A 144 -3.03 -12.75 8.58
C PRO A 144 -3.98 -13.88 8.12
N THR A 145 -5.16 -13.95 8.74
CA THR A 145 -6.29 -14.77 8.23
C THR A 145 -6.94 -14.05 7.05
N GLN A 146 -7.82 -14.76 6.32
CA GLN A 146 -8.73 -14.09 5.38
C GLN A 146 -9.45 -12.92 6.07
N THR A 147 -9.64 -11.82 5.36
CA THR A 147 -10.41 -10.68 5.88
C THR A 147 -11.86 -11.06 6.18
N THR A 148 -12.44 -10.49 7.22
CA THR A 148 -13.88 -10.65 7.53
C THR A 148 -14.77 -9.73 6.70
N LEU A 149 -14.18 -8.83 5.91
CA LEU A 149 -14.89 -7.90 5.03
C LEU A 149 -15.29 -8.63 3.75
N GLU A 150 -16.56 -9.03 3.64
CA GLU A 150 -17.08 -9.80 2.50
C GLU A 150 -16.76 -9.15 1.14
N ALA A 151 -16.77 -7.82 1.06
CA ALA A 151 -16.41 -7.09 -0.16
C ALA A 151 -14.98 -7.37 -0.63
N PHE A 152 -14.04 -7.66 0.28
CA PHE A 152 -12.63 -7.92 -0.02
C PHE A 152 -12.26 -9.41 -0.09
N GLN A 153 -13.16 -10.32 0.26
CA GLN A 153 -12.96 -11.76 0.09
C GLN A 153 -13.04 -12.14 -1.39
N VAL A 154 -12.42 -13.24 -1.82
CA VAL A 154 -12.51 -13.74 -3.21
C VAL A 154 -13.97 -13.75 -3.69
N GLY A 155 -14.24 -13.09 -4.82
CA GLY A 155 -15.57 -12.96 -5.42
C GLY A 155 -16.34 -11.70 -4.97
N GLY A 156 -15.88 -11.03 -3.90
CA GLY A 156 -16.38 -9.73 -3.47
C GLY A 156 -16.03 -8.61 -4.44
N ALA A 157 -16.80 -7.52 -4.36
CA ALA A 157 -16.69 -6.39 -5.29
C ALA A 157 -15.33 -5.67 -5.21
N GLU A 158 -14.71 -5.64 -4.02
CA GLU A 158 -13.44 -4.97 -3.72
C GLU A 158 -12.25 -5.94 -3.63
N ALA A 159 -12.48 -7.22 -3.93
CA ALA A 159 -11.50 -8.27 -3.72
C ALA A 159 -10.20 -8.02 -4.50
N PHE A 160 -9.07 -8.13 -3.81
CA PHE A 160 -7.80 -8.31 -4.47
C PHE A 160 -7.79 -9.65 -5.22
N LYS A 161 -7.22 -9.65 -6.42
CA LYS A 161 -6.93 -10.92 -7.13
C LYS A 161 -5.84 -11.70 -6.37
N PRO A 162 -5.94 -13.04 -6.26
CA PRO A 162 -4.92 -13.88 -5.61
C PRO A 162 -3.67 -14.01 -6.51
N THR A 163 -2.89 -12.93 -6.59
CA THR A 163 -1.72 -12.83 -7.48
C THR A 163 -0.76 -11.74 -6.99
N TRP A 164 0.25 -11.42 -7.79
CA TRP A 164 1.32 -10.48 -7.44
C TRP A 164 0.95 -9.02 -7.71
N TYR A 165 1.32 -8.16 -6.77
CA TYR A 165 1.18 -6.71 -6.88
C TYR A 165 2.51 -6.01 -6.67
N TRP A 166 2.77 -4.96 -7.45
CA TRP A 166 3.91 -4.07 -7.28
C TRP A 166 3.74 -3.15 -6.08
N SER A 167 4.84 -2.98 -5.34
CA SER A 167 5.07 -1.79 -4.52
C SER A 167 5.87 -0.76 -5.33
N SER A 168 5.74 0.52 -5.01
CA SER A 168 6.59 1.59 -5.56
C SER A 168 8.00 1.62 -4.97
N SER A 169 8.28 0.81 -3.95
CA SER A 169 9.60 0.72 -3.35
C SER A 169 10.55 -0.11 -4.23
N GLN A 170 11.63 0.53 -4.64
CA GLN A 170 12.70 -0.06 -5.41
C GLN A 170 13.64 -0.87 -4.52
N ARG A 171 14.04 -2.06 -4.98
CA ARG A 171 15.03 -2.90 -4.27
C ARG A 171 16.44 -2.72 -4.82
N SER A 172 16.57 -2.67 -6.14
CA SER A 172 17.84 -2.61 -6.86
C SER A 172 17.64 -1.93 -8.21
N ALA A 173 18.71 -1.70 -8.98
CA ALA A 173 18.57 -1.25 -10.36
C ALA A 173 17.70 -2.20 -11.23
N ASN A 174 17.64 -3.48 -10.86
CA ASN A 174 16.98 -4.54 -11.61
C ASN A 174 15.58 -4.87 -11.09
N ASP A 175 15.35 -4.71 -9.78
CA ASP A 175 14.20 -5.28 -9.09
C ASP A 175 13.45 -4.26 -8.22
N ALA A 176 12.17 -4.52 -8.03
CA ALA A 176 11.28 -3.81 -7.10
C ALA A 176 10.52 -4.77 -6.20
N PHE A 177 10.03 -4.29 -5.06
CA PHE A 177 9.31 -5.13 -4.11
C PHE A 177 7.92 -5.52 -4.62
N VAL A 178 7.51 -6.76 -4.32
CA VAL A 178 6.19 -7.30 -4.63
C VAL A 178 5.55 -7.97 -3.42
N MET A 179 4.23 -8.02 -3.44
CA MET A 179 3.40 -8.74 -2.47
C MET A 179 2.49 -9.74 -3.18
N HIS A 180 2.49 -11.00 -2.74
CA HIS A 180 1.56 -12.02 -3.22
C HIS A 180 0.24 -11.96 -2.44
N PHE A 181 -0.87 -11.65 -3.10
CA PHE A 181 -2.17 -11.52 -2.45
C PHE A 181 -2.94 -12.83 -2.25
N ASP A 182 -2.31 -13.97 -2.52
CA ASP A 182 -2.84 -15.26 -2.10
C ASP A 182 -2.21 -15.68 -0.76
N GLY A 183 -0.99 -16.22 -0.80
CA GLY A 183 -0.23 -16.66 0.37
C GLY A 183 0.65 -15.61 1.06
N GLY A 184 0.62 -14.33 0.69
CA GLY A 184 1.25 -13.29 1.52
C GLY A 184 2.78 -13.23 1.49
N GLY A 185 3.41 -13.83 0.47
CA GLY A 185 4.85 -13.77 0.31
C GLY A 185 5.32 -12.40 -0.19
N GLN A 186 6.36 -11.86 0.43
CA GLN A 186 7.05 -10.64 -0.01
C GLN A 186 8.39 -10.98 -0.68
N TYR A 187 8.57 -10.49 -1.90
CA TYR A 187 9.74 -10.76 -2.73
C TYR A 187 10.20 -9.50 -3.46
N SER A 188 11.18 -9.66 -4.36
CA SER A 188 11.52 -8.66 -5.37
C SER A 188 11.57 -9.32 -6.74
N PHE A 189 10.89 -8.73 -7.72
CA PHE A 189 10.88 -9.21 -9.10
C PHE A 189 11.51 -8.18 -10.05
N GLY A 190 11.95 -8.67 -11.22
CA GLY A 190 12.52 -7.83 -12.27
C GLY A 190 11.50 -6.80 -12.77
N LYS A 191 11.94 -5.54 -12.87
CA LYS A 191 11.06 -4.38 -13.12
C LYS A 191 10.29 -4.41 -14.44
N VAL A 192 10.74 -5.22 -15.39
CA VAL A 192 10.12 -5.38 -16.72
C VAL A 192 8.86 -6.23 -16.70
N ILE A 193 8.59 -6.96 -15.61
CA ILE A 193 7.39 -7.79 -15.49
C ILE A 193 6.18 -6.89 -15.28
N GLU A 194 5.08 -7.19 -15.96
CA GLU A 194 3.81 -6.49 -15.77
C GLU A 194 3.01 -7.12 -14.63
N LEU A 195 2.78 -6.37 -13.56
CA LEU A 195 1.98 -6.81 -12.42
C LEU A 195 0.93 -5.75 -12.07
N ARG A 196 0.06 -6.11 -11.13
CA ARG A 196 -1.04 -5.25 -10.66
C ARG A 196 -0.55 -4.22 -9.65
N VAL A 197 -1.28 -3.12 -9.54
CA VAL A 197 -1.20 -2.19 -8.40
C VAL A 197 -2.62 -1.82 -7.99
N ARG A 198 -2.86 -1.78 -6.68
CA ARG A 198 -4.05 -1.12 -6.11
C ARG A 198 -3.60 0.22 -5.55
N PRO A 199 -3.92 1.35 -6.21
CA PRO A 199 -3.45 2.66 -5.80
C PRO A 199 -3.81 2.97 -4.34
N VAL A 200 -2.94 3.71 -3.68
CA VAL A 200 -3.14 4.22 -2.33
C VAL A 200 -2.99 5.73 -2.33
N ARG A 201 -3.68 6.40 -1.41
CA ARG A 201 -3.38 7.77 -1.02
C ARG A 201 -3.15 7.83 0.49
N SER A 202 -2.43 8.84 0.94
CA SER A 202 -2.04 9.00 2.33
C SER A 202 -2.50 10.34 2.88
N GLN A 203 -3.14 10.31 4.05
CA GLN A 203 -3.59 11.50 4.73
C GLN A 203 -2.87 11.63 6.07
N LEU A 204 -2.18 12.75 6.29
CA LEU A 204 -1.52 13.07 7.55
C LEU A 204 -2.56 13.13 8.69
N ILE A 205 -2.21 12.55 9.84
CA ILE A 205 -2.96 12.69 11.09
C ILE A 205 -2.04 13.22 12.19
N ASP A 206 -2.48 14.30 12.83
CA ASP A 206 -1.83 14.95 13.97
C ASP A 206 -2.29 14.33 15.30
#